data_AF-A0A017RZT9-F1
#
_entry.id   AF-A0A017RZT9-F1
#
_cell.length_a   1.000
_cell.length_b   1.000
_cell.length_c   1.000
_cell.angle_alpha   90.00
_cell.angle_beta   90.00
_cell.angle_gamma   90.00
#
_symmetry.space_group_name_H-M   'P 1'
#
loop_
_entity.id
_entity.type
_entity.pdbx_description
1 polymer ?
#
loop_
_entity_poly.entity_id
_entity_poly.type
_entity_poly.pdbx_seq_one_letter_code
_entity_poly.pdbx_strand_id
1 'polypeptide(L)'
;MANQSILRISREIKQLQSCTDLSLAISCDDEDLRKVRALILGPPETPYQFGFFEFSITFGTDYPAGPPVVQALTTNQGQCRFNPNIYACGKVCLSILGTWRGNRGEEWSSAQGLESILISIQSLMSSNPYENEPGYESTASRQDKEDMTAYAAKIRHESIRISVIEPLEFLLGIKANSTANPTDQEGNQDVDEGICITDVFADLRKRRFLWYYDCYMQSITQGESEVTRKHKFTRMPFEHPGNSMDGHFDYPKLRSRLNQVKDAIIFETNDWAVQGKAAQEQEAGIAANLKRQHEQIVEKYKKHKNFTVDFNMVDDNPFLWQLTYFGRPMTHLDGGIFNIKIHLSPSFPEDQPRVFVESPLFHYRVAKCGILCYFPARTDDMRCHVDAIVAALEEESPYDPRTNVHPEASKLFWGSPDDRKQYNRQLRRSVERSAECAYE
;
A
#
# COMPACT_ATOMS: atom_id res chain seq x y z
N MET A 1 -21.15 24.90 -19.68
CA MET A 1 -21.08 23.45 -19.38
C MET A 1 -19.68 23.01 -18.93
N ALA A 2 -18.60 23.32 -19.65
CA ALA A 2 -17.23 22.95 -19.26
C ALA A 2 -16.84 23.33 -17.81
N ASN A 3 -17.23 24.52 -17.33
CA ASN A 3 -16.97 24.95 -15.95
C ASN A 3 -17.69 24.09 -14.90
N GLN A 4 -18.87 23.53 -15.21
CA GLN A 4 -19.62 22.72 -14.25
C GLN A 4 -19.01 21.32 -14.09
N SER A 5 -18.52 20.73 -15.19
CA SER A 5 -17.80 19.45 -15.18
C SER A 5 -16.53 19.53 -14.36
N ILE A 6 -15.72 20.58 -14.55
CA ILE A 6 -14.48 20.78 -13.78
C ILE A 6 -14.78 20.99 -12.28
N LEU A 7 -15.82 21.76 -11.94
CA LEU A 7 -16.24 21.94 -10.55
C LEU A 7 -16.69 20.62 -9.89
N ARG A 8 -17.37 19.75 -10.65
CA ARG A 8 -17.77 18.41 -10.19
C ARG A 8 -16.54 17.53 -9.95
N ILE A 9 -15.61 17.46 -10.92
CA ILE A 9 -14.36 16.68 -10.80
C ILE A 9 -13.53 17.15 -9.60
N SER A 10 -13.32 18.47 -9.46
CA SER A 10 -12.57 19.04 -8.33
C SER A 10 -13.20 18.69 -6.97
N ARG A 11 -14.53 18.66 -6.88
CA ARG A 11 -15.23 18.24 -5.65
C ARG A 11 -15.02 16.77 -5.35
N GLU A 12 -15.13 15.90 -6.34
CA GLU A 12 -14.92 14.45 -6.18
C GLU A 12 -13.48 14.13 -5.79
N ILE A 13 -12.49 14.80 -6.40
CA ILE A 13 -11.07 14.67 -6.03
C ILE A 13 -10.86 15.08 -4.57
N LYS A 14 -11.35 16.25 -4.17
CA LYS A 14 -11.23 16.72 -2.79
C LYS A 14 -11.89 15.76 -1.79
N GLN A 15 -13.05 15.23 -2.13
CA GLN A 15 -13.74 14.25 -1.30
C GLN A 15 -12.89 12.99 -1.09
N LEU A 16 -12.32 12.44 -2.16
CA LEU A 16 -11.46 11.26 -2.08
C LEU A 16 -10.13 11.53 -1.36
N GLN A 17 -9.52 12.69 -1.57
CA GLN A 17 -8.30 13.10 -0.84
C GLN A 17 -8.57 13.30 0.66
N SER A 18 -9.79 13.70 1.03
CA SER A 18 -10.21 13.81 2.43
C SER A 18 -10.70 12.49 3.05
N CYS A 19 -10.96 11.47 2.21
CA CYS A 19 -11.45 10.18 2.65
C CYS A 19 -10.30 9.36 3.25
N THR A 20 -10.59 8.61 4.31
CA THR A 20 -9.62 7.77 5.02
C THR A 20 -9.51 6.37 4.44
N ASP A 21 -10.02 6.11 3.23
CA ASP A 21 -9.92 4.79 2.62
C ASP A 21 -8.46 4.43 2.34
N LEU A 22 -7.93 3.50 3.13
CA LEU A 22 -6.53 3.10 3.10
C LEU A 22 -6.12 2.37 1.82
N SER A 23 -7.10 1.99 0.99
CA SER A 23 -6.93 1.20 -0.22
C SER A 23 -7.04 1.99 -1.51
N LEU A 24 -7.48 3.25 -1.46
CA LEU A 24 -7.63 4.11 -2.62
C LEU A 24 -6.73 5.34 -2.47
N ALA A 25 -5.89 5.60 -3.47
CA ALA A 25 -5.15 6.85 -3.58
C ALA A 25 -5.36 7.45 -4.96
N ILE A 26 -5.42 8.78 -5.04
CA ILE A 26 -5.58 9.49 -6.31
C ILE A 26 -4.58 10.64 -6.42
N SER A 27 -4.18 10.93 -7.64
CA SER A 27 -3.36 12.08 -8.01
C SER A 27 -3.93 12.69 -9.28
N CYS A 28 -4.08 14.00 -9.30
CA CYS A 28 -4.52 14.75 -10.48
C CYS A 28 -3.31 15.27 -11.24
N ASP A 29 -3.44 15.33 -12.56
CA ASP A 29 -2.48 16.03 -13.40
C ASP A 29 -2.54 17.54 -13.15
N ASP A 30 -1.38 18.19 -13.02
CA ASP A 30 -1.27 19.62 -12.71
C ASP A 30 -1.73 20.50 -13.89
N GLU A 31 -1.63 20.00 -15.12
CA GLU A 31 -2.01 20.72 -16.35
C GLU A 31 -3.48 20.47 -16.72
N ASP A 32 -3.98 19.25 -16.51
CA ASP A 32 -5.36 18.88 -16.86
C ASP A 32 -6.07 18.08 -15.76
N LEU A 33 -6.92 18.76 -14.99
CA LEU A 33 -7.78 18.15 -13.96
C LEU A 33 -8.72 17.04 -14.48
N ARG A 34 -8.90 16.91 -15.81
CA ARG A 34 -9.65 15.80 -16.41
C ARG A 34 -8.84 14.50 -16.48
N LYS A 35 -7.54 14.53 -16.21
CA LYS A 35 -6.69 13.36 -16.12
C LYS A 35 -6.35 13.09 -14.66
N VAL A 36 -6.73 11.91 -14.21
CA VAL A 36 -6.50 11.45 -12.84
C VAL A 36 -5.80 10.09 -12.90
N ARG A 37 -4.72 9.95 -12.13
CA ARG A 37 -4.13 8.65 -11.82
C ARG A 37 -4.73 8.17 -10.50
N ALA A 38 -5.07 6.89 -10.44
CA ALA A 38 -5.57 6.24 -9.25
C ALA A 38 -4.74 5.00 -8.94
N LEU A 39 -4.48 4.77 -7.66
CA LEU A 39 -3.89 3.56 -7.13
C LEU A 39 -4.90 2.85 -6.26
N ILE A 40 -5.18 1.59 -6.58
CA ILE A 40 -6.06 0.69 -5.84
C ILE A 40 -5.20 -0.40 -5.24
N LEU A 41 -5.25 -0.55 -3.92
CA LEU A 41 -4.68 -1.69 -3.23
C LEU A 41 -5.61 -2.89 -3.40
N GLY A 42 -5.04 -4.03 -3.77
CA GLY A 42 -5.80 -5.26 -3.88
C GLY A 42 -6.38 -5.68 -2.52
N PRO A 43 -7.66 -6.12 -2.47
CA PRO A 43 -8.32 -6.44 -1.21
C PRO A 43 -7.62 -7.57 -0.44
N PRO A 44 -7.62 -7.52 0.91
CA PRO A 44 -7.09 -8.60 1.73
C PRO A 44 -7.85 -9.90 1.48
N GLU A 45 -7.20 -11.05 1.69
CA GLU A 45 -7.78 -12.39 1.48
C GLU A 45 -8.19 -12.69 0.03
N THR A 46 -7.56 -12.02 -0.93
CA THR A 46 -7.72 -12.27 -2.36
C THR A 46 -6.37 -12.53 -3.03
N PRO A 47 -6.33 -13.09 -4.26
CA PRO A 47 -5.10 -13.19 -5.04
C PRO A 47 -4.41 -11.85 -5.34
N TYR A 48 -5.09 -10.72 -5.11
CA TYR A 48 -4.58 -9.38 -5.34
C TYR A 48 -4.01 -8.74 -4.08
N GLN A 49 -4.11 -9.42 -2.93
CA GLN A 49 -3.87 -8.88 -1.59
C GLN A 49 -2.68 -7.92 -1.51
N PHE A 50 -3.01 -6.67 -1.17
CA PHE A 50 -2.10 -5.55 -0.98
C PHE A 50 -1.20 -5.22 -2.20
N GLY A 51 -1.53 -5.72 -3.38
CA GLY A 51 -0.90 -5.33 -4.64
C GLY A 51 -1.27 -3.91 -5.04
N PHE A 52 -0.37 -3.18 -5.71
CA PHE A 52 -0.59 -1.78 -6.08
C PHE A 52 -1.00 -1.66 -7.56
N PHE A 53 -2.31 -1.61 -7.81
CA PHE A 53 -2.88 -1.55 -9.16
C PHE A 53 -3.17 -0.12 -9.56
N GLU A 54 -2.54 0.33 -10.63
CA GLU A 54 -2.65 1.71 -11.09
C GLU A 54 -3.57 1.84 -12.31
N PHE A 55 -4.36 2.90 -12.34
CA PHE A 55 -5.33 3.22 -13.38
C PHE A 55 -5.21 4.68 -13.82
N SER A 56 -5.31 4.92 -15.12
CA SER A 56 -5.54 6.24 -15.71
C SER A 56 -7.04 6.45 -15.93
N ILE A 57 -7.53 7.62 -15.55
CA ILE A 57 -8.94 8.00 -15.64
C ILE A 57 -9.00 9.35 -16.36
N THR A 58 -9.70 9.37 -17.50
CA THR A 58 -9.84 10.57 -18.34
C THR A 58 -11.31 10.96 -18.46
N PHE A 59 -11.64 12.16 -17.95
CA PHE A 59 -13.00 12.71 -17.96
C PHE A 59 -13.32 13.43 -19.28
N GLY A 60 -14.31 12.91 -20.01
CA GLY A 60 -14.82 13.49 -21.25
C GLY A 60 -15.46 14.89 -21.07
N THR A 61 -15.66 15.61 -22.17
CA THR A 61 -16.29 16.95 -22.16
C THR A 61 -17.75 16.92 -21.71
N ASP A 62 -18.38 15.76 -21.80
CA ASP A 62 -19.75 15.45 -21.43
C ASP A 62 -19.90 14.96 -19.99
N TYR A 63 -18.82 14.80 -19.21
CA TYR A 63 -18.91 14.42 -17.79
C TYR A 63 -19.74 15.43 -16.97
N PRO A 64 -20.65 15.01 -16.08
CA PRO A 64 -20.98 13.62 -15.68
C PRO A 64 -22.13 12.97 -16.48
N ALA A 65 -22.55 13.53 -17.62
CA ALA A 65 -23.57 12.89 -18.46
C ALA A 65 -23.07 11.57 -19.05
N GLY A 66 -21.81 11.53 -19.51
CA GLY A 66 -21.11 10.29 -19.90
C GLY A 66 -20.08 9.83 -18.85
N PRO A 67 -19.75 8.53 -18.82
CA PRO A 67 -18.71 8.00 -17.94
C PRO A 67 -17.32 8.45 -18.39
N PRO A 68 -16.33 8.52 -17.48
CA PRO A 68 -14.93 8.70 -17.86
C PRO A 68 -14.38 7.43 -18.53
N VAL A 69 -13.29 7.60 -19.30
CA VAL A 69 -12.52 6.49 -19.84
C VAL A 69 -11.51 6.02 -18.78
N VAL A 70 -11.46 4.72 -18.52
CA VAL A 70 -10.53 4.11 -17.56
C VAL A 70 -9.61 3.11 -18.24
N GLN A 71 -8.31 3.19 -17.95
CA GLN A 71 -7.30 2.25 -18.43
C GLN A 71 -6.43 1.77 -17.27
N ALA A 72 -6.28 0.44 -17.12
CA ALA A 72 -5.32 -0.15 -16.20
C ALA A 72 -3.89 0.01 -16.76
N LEU A 73 -2.98 0.46 -15.91
CA LEU A 73 -1.58 0.72 -16.25
C LEU A 73 -0.67 -0.41 -15.75
N THR A 74 -1.05 -1.07 -14.65
CA THR A 74 -0.36 -2.24 -14.12
C THR A 74 -0.70 -3.48 -14.94
N THR A 75 -0.07 -3.63 -16.12
CA THR A 75 -0.39 -4.72 -17.07
C THR A 75 0.83 -5.46 -17.60
N ASN A 76 2.02 -5.19 -17.06
CA ASN A 76 3.29 -5.74 -17.57
C ASN A 76 3.44 -5.51 -19.08
N GLN A 77 3.28 -4.25 -19.51
CA GLN A 77 3.40 -3.83 -20.91
C GLN A 77 2.46 -4.61 -21.87
N GLY A 78 1.21 -4.83 -21.47
CA GLY A 78 0.26 -5.53 -22.33
C GLY A 78 0.26 -7.05 -22.19
N GLN A 79 1.04 -7.64 -21.27
CA GLN A 79 1.27 -9.09 -21.18
C GLN A 79 0.57 -9.78 -20.00
N CYS A 80 -0.01 -9.02 -19.07
CA CYS A 80 -0.64 -9.57 -17.88
C CYS A 80 -2.13 -9.22 -17.81
N ARG A 81 -2.99 -10.21 -18.05
CA ARG A 81 -4.44 -10.13 -17.80
C ARG A 81 -4.74 -10.43 -16.34
N PHE A 82 -4.83 -9.39 -15.50
CA PHE A 82 -5.05 -9.57 -14.06
C PHE A 82 -6.43 -10.11 -13.69
N ASN A 83 -7.46 -9.84 -14.49
CA ASN A 83 -8.83 -10.24 -14.20
C ASN A 83 -9.60 -10.45 -15.50
N PRO A 84 -10.65 -11.28 -15.55
CA PRO A 84 -11.54 -11.33 -16.70
C PRO A 84 -12.04 -9.97 -17.18
N ASN A 85 -12.21 -9.03 -16.26
CA ASN A 85 -12.64 -7.66 -16.54
C ASN A 85 -11.49 -6.63 -16.58
N ILE A 86 -10.23 -7.03 -16.39
CA ILE A 86 -9.04 -6.17 -16.49
C ILE A 86 -8.07 -6.81 -17.49
N TYR A 87 -8.19 -6.37 -18.73
CA TYR A 87 -7.49 -6.99 -19.86
C TYR A 87 -6.00 -6.66 -19.84
N ALA A 88 -5.21 -7.49 -20.52
CA ALA A 88 -3.78 -7.27 -20.66
C ALA A 88 -3.47 -5.91 -21.34
N CYS A 89 -4.27 -5.48 -22.33
CA CYS A 89 -4.13 -4.17 -22.97
C CYS A 89 -4.53 -2.96 -22.10
N GLY A 90 -4.97 -3.19 -20.86
CA GLY A 90 -5.41 -2.15 -19.93
C GLY A 90 -6.90 -1.82 -20.01
N LYS A 91 -7.67 -2.43 -20.91
CA LYS A 91 -9.12 -2.22 -20.96
C LYS A 91 -9.78 -2.75 -19.67
N VAL A 92 -10.61 -1.91 -19.04
CA VAL A 92 -11.45 -2.27 -17.90
C VAL A 92 -12.90 -2.44 -18.34
N CYS A 93 -13.50 -3.59 -18.03
CA CYS A 93 -14.86 -3.97 -18.39
C CYS A 93 -15.81 -3.82 -17.19
N LEU A 94 -16.58 -2.74 -17.16
CA LEU A 94 -17.60 -2.46 -16.14
C LEU A 94 -18.85 -1.87 -16.79
N SER A 95 -20.03 -2.24 -16.28
CA SER A 95 -21.31 -1.72 -16.77
C SER A 95 -21.43 -0.21 -16.56
N ILE A 96 -20.97 0.28 -15.41
CA ILE A 96 -20.94 1.72 -15.10
C ILE A 96 -19.98 2.52 -15.98
N LEU A 97 -19.07 1.85 -16.71
CA LEU A 97 -18.18 2.50 -17.68
C LEU A 97 -18.70 2.33 -19.13
N GLY A 98 -19.84 1.66 -19.32
CA GLY A 98 -20.36 1.32 -20.65
C GLY A 98 -19.50 0.31 -21.43
N THR A 99 -18.52 -0.31 -20.78
CA THR A 99 -17.59 -1.27 -21.40
C THR A 99 -17.99 -2.73 -21.15
N TRP A 100 -19.06 -2.95 -20.38
CA TRP A 100 -19.66 -4.24 -20.10
C TRP A 100 -21.19 -4.13 -20.09
N ARG A 101 -21.89 -5.27 -20.25
CA ARG A 101 -23.36 -5.32 -20.20
C ARG A 101 -23.81 -5.22 -18.74
N GLY A 102 -24.78 -4.35 -18.44
CA GLY A 102 -25.39 -4.25 -17.12
C GLY A 102 -26.91 -4.43 -17.19
N ASN A 103 -27.53 -4.76 -16.05
CA ASN A 103 -28.98 -4.65 -15.92
C ASN A 103 -29.41 -3.19 -15.85
N ARG A 104 -30.72 -2.93 -15.99
CA ARG A 104 -31.27 -1.58 -15.81
C ARG A 104 -30.94 -1.07 -14.40
N GLY A 105 -30.20 0.04 -14.34
CA GLY A 105 -29.74 0.67 -13.09
C GLY A 105 -28.30 0.35 -12.70
N GLU A 106 -27.63 -0.59 -13.38
CA GLU A 106 -26.21 -0.91 -13.19
C GLU A 106 -25.30 -0.20 -14.22
N GLU A 107 -25.90 0.51 -15.17
CA GLU A 107 -25.22 1.33 -16.17
C GLU A 107 -24.86 2.72 -15.61
N TRP A 108 -24.03 3.46 -16.35
CA TRP A 108 -23.64 4.81 -15.96
C TRP A 108 -24.85 5.71 -15.71
N SER A 109 -24.79 6.48 -14.63
CA SER A 109 -25.66 7.63 -14.42
C SER A 109 -24.88 8.76 -13.77
N SER A 110 -25.29 10.01 -13.99
CA SER A 110 -24.62 11.19 -13.40
C SER A 110 -24.70 11.27 -11.87
N ALA A 111 -25.37 10.31 -11.21
CA ALA A 111 -25.32 10.12 -9.77
C ALA A 111 -24.02 9.44 -9.31
N GLN A 112 -23.40 8.65 -10.19
CA GLN A 112 -22.10 8.01 -9.97
C GLN A 112 -20.96 9.03 -10.09
N GLY A 113 -19.77 8.64 -9.63
CA GLY A 113 -18.58 9.48 -9.67
C GLY A 113 -17.30 8.66 -9.54
N LEU A 114 -16.18 9.35 -9.36
CA LEU A 114 -14.86 8.75 -9.26
C LEU A 114 -14.78 7.69 -8.15
N GLU A 115 -15.34 7.96 -6.96
CA GLU A 115 -15.35 7.02 -5.84
C GLU A 115 -16.04 5.70 -6.20
N SER A 116 -17.24 5.75 -6.80
CA SER A 116 -17.97 4.54 -7.15
C SER A 116 -17.32 3.75 -8.28
N ILE A 117 -16.61 4.43 -9.20
CA ILE A 117 -15.78 3.78 -10.21
C ILE A 117 -14.64 2.99 -9.54
N LEU A 118 -13.89 3.63 -8.64
CA LEU A 118 -12.76 2.99 -7.95
C LEU A 118 -13.22 1.79 -7.10
N ILE A 119 -14.32 1.93 -6.36
CA ILE A 119 -14.92 0.83 -5.58
C ILE A 119 -15.38 -0.31 -6.48
N SER A 120 -15.96 0.01 -7.65
CA SER A 120 -16.39 -1.02 -8.61
C SER A 120 -15.22 -1.79 -9.20
N ILE A 121 -14.11 -1.11 -9.52
CA ILE A 121 -12.88 -1.75 -9.98
C ILE A 121 -12.29 -2.64 -8.89
N GLN A 122 -12.22 -2.15 -7.65
CA GLN A 122 -11.70 -2.94 -6.52
C GLN A 122 -12.57 -4.17 -6.26
N SER A 123 -13.89 -4.08 -6.45
CA SER A 123 -14.82 -5.20 -6.27
C SER A 123 -14.61 -6.33 -7.28
N LEU A 124 -14.01 -6.05 -8.45
CA LEU A 124 -13.60 -7.10 -9.40
C LEU A 124 -12.44 -7.95 -8.86
N MET A 125 -11.65 -7.43 -7.93
CA MET A 125 -10.51 -8.12 -7.33
C MET A 125 -10.97 -9.07 -6.22
N SER A 126 -11.87 -10.00 -6.58
CA SER A 126 -12.49 -10.97 -5.67
C SER A 126 -11.54 -12.11 -5.27
N SER A 127 -11.93 -12.90 -4.27
CA SER A 127 -11.20 -14.10 -3.85
C SER A 127 -11.18 -15.19 -4.93
N ASN A 128 -12.23 -15.26 -5.76
CA ASN A 128 -12.30 -16.16 -6.91
C ASN A 128 -12.50 -15.38 -8.22
N PRO A 129 -11.43 -14.80 -8.80
CA PRO A 129 -11.55 -13.99 -10.01
C PRO A 129 -11.90 -14.80 -11.28
N TYR A 130 -11.92 -16.14 -11.22
CA TYR A 130 -12.38 -16.99 -12.31
C TYR A 130 -13.89 -16.82 -12.58
N GLU A 131 -14.68 -16.65 -11.52
CA GLU A 131 -16.14 -16.47 -11.59
C GLU A 131 -16.56 -15.14 -12.24
N ASN A 132 -15.63 -14.20 -12.36
CA ASN A 132 -15.88 -12.94 -13.05
C ASN A 132 -16.01 -13.11 -14.59
N GLU A 133 -15.59 -14.26 -15.14
CA GLU A 133 -15.79 -14.56 -16.54
C GLU A 133 -17.26 -14.95 -16.80
N PRO A 134 -17.94 -14.34 -17.78
CA PRO A 134 -19.32 -14.67 -18.11
C PRO A 134 -19.49 -16.15 -18.50
N GLY A 135 -20.49 -16.79 -17.91
CA GLY A 135 -20.75 -18.22 -18.08
C GLY A 135 -19.98 -19.13 -17.12
N TYR A 136 -19.14 -18.57 -16.24
CA TYR A 136 -18.37 -19.30 -15.22
C TYR A 136 -18.81 -18.94 -13.78
N GLU A 137 -19.95 -18.28 -13.61
CA GLU A 137 -20.42 -17.76 -12.31
C GLU A 137 -20.91 -18.86 -11.35
N SER A 138 -21.26 -20.03 -11.87
CA SER A 138 -21.86 -21.15 -11.10
C SER A 138 -21.32 -22.52 -11.51
N THR A 139 -20.17 -22.53 -12.18
CA THR A 139 -19.49 -23.73 -12.63
C THR A 139 -18.93 -24.53 -11.45
N ALA A 140 -19.38 -25.78 -11.30
CA ALA A 140 -19.04 -26.64 -10.17
C ALA A 140 -18.35 -27.94 -10.56
N SER A 141 -17.93 -28.08 -11.82
CA SER A 141 -17.25 -29.30 -12.26
C SER A 141 -15.90 -29.45 -11.55
N ARG A 142 -15.37 -30.67 -11.53
CA ARG A 142 -14.03 -30.90 -10.95
C ARG A 142 -12.96 -30.07 -11.66
N GLN A 143 -13.06 -29.94 -12.98
CA GLN A 143 -12.14 -29.16 -13.79
C GLN A 143 -12.21 -27.66 -13.43
N ASP A 144 -13.42 -27.11 -13.27
CA ASP A 144 -13.59 -25.70 -12.92
C ASP A 144 -12.95 -25.37 -11.57
N LYS A 145 -13.07 -26.25 -10.58
CA LYS A 145 -12.42 -26.07 -9.27
C LYS A 145 -10.89 -26.08 -9.37
N GLU A 146 -10.35 -26.94 -10.21
CA GLU A 146 -8.91 -27.01 -10.50
C GLU A 146 -8.45 -25.71 -11.21
N ASP A 147 -9.22 -25.24 -12.18
CA ASP A 147 -8.95 -24.01 -12.95
C ASP A 147 -9.09 -22.74 -12.09
N MET A 148 -10.11 -22.65 -11.23
CA MET A 148 -10.27 -21.58 -10.24
C MET A 148 -9.03 -21.46 -9.35
N THR A 149 -8.55 -22.60 -8.83
CA THR A 149 -7.36 -22.65 -7.97
C THR A 149 -6.10 -22.25 -8.75
N ALA A 150 -5.93 -22.76 -9.97
CA ALA A 150 -4.79 -22.42 -10.82
C ALA A 150 -4.78 -20.94 -11.23
N TYR A 151 -5.96 -20.37 -11.53
CA TYR A 151 -6.14 -18.97 -11.89
C TYR A 151 -5.81 -18.04 -10.72
N ALA A 152 -6.34 -18.35 -9.53
CA ALA A 152 -6.01 -17.63 -8.31
C ALA A 152 -4.51 -17.71 -7.98
N ALA A 153 -3.88 -18.88 -8.14
CA ALA A 153 -2.46 -19.08 -7.87
C ALA A 153 -1.58 -18.20 -8.78
N LYS A 154 -1.85 -18.15 -10.09
CA LYS A 154 -1.05 -17.31 -11.01
C LYS A 154 -1.28 -15.83 -10.77
N ILE A 155 -2.51 -15.38 -10.49
CA ILE A 155 -2.78 -13.99 -10.13
C ILE A 155 -2.03 -13.62 -8.86
N ARG A 156 -2.04 -14.46 -7.82
CA ARG A 156 -1.27 -14.21 -6.60
C ARG A 156 0.22 -14.02 -6.87
N HIS A 157 0.81 -14.86 -7.72
CA HIS A 157 2.20 -14.72 -8.13
C HIS A 157 2.46 -13.39 -8.86
N GLU A 158 1.64 -13.09 -9.86
CA GLU A 158 1.79 -11.93 -10.73
C GLU A 158 1.45 -10.60 -10.02
N SER A 159 0.53 -10.61 -9.06
CA SER A 159 0.25 -9.48 -8.17
C SER A 159 1.50 -9.09 -7.39
N ILE A 160 2.17 -10.05 -6.74
CA ILE A 160 3.41 -9.76 -6.01
C ILE A 160 4.53 -9.30 -6.97
N ARG A 161 4.68 -9.98 -8.12
CA ARG A 161 5.73 -9.68 -9.08
C ARG A 161 5.59 -8.29 -9.72
N ILE A 162 4.45 -8.04 -10.37
CA ILE A 162 4.24 -6.88 -11.24
C ILE A 162 3.65 -5.70 -10.47
N SER A 163 2.72 -5.93 -9.55
CA SER A 163 2.06 -4.81 -8.87
C SER A 163 2.84 -4.31 -7.64
N VAL A 164 3.69 -5.16 -7.03
CA VAL A 164 4.46 -4.80 -5.83
C VAL A 164 5.94 -4.62 -6.15
N ILE A 165 6.62 -5.68 -6.57
CA ILE A 165 8.08 -5.69 -6.67
C ILE A 165 8.58 -4.78 -7.79
N GLU A 166 8.08 -4.93 -9.02
CA GLU A 166 8.61 -4.21 -10.19
C GLU A 166 8.54 -2.67 -10.08
N PRO A 167 7.41 -2.07 -9.64
CA PRO A 167 7.34 -0.63 -9.41
C PRO A 167 8.35 -0.18 -8.35
N LEU A 168 8.52 -0.93 -7.27
CA LEU A 168 9.46 -0.58 -6.20
C LEU A 168 10.92 -0.75 -6.63
N GLU A 169 11.25 -1.79 -7.39
CA GLU A 169 12.59 -1.96 -7.96
C GLU A 169 12.93 -0.81 -8.91
N PHE A 170 11.99 -0.40 -9.76
CA PHE A 170 12.15 0.75 -10.63
C PHE A 170 12.40 2.03 -9.83
N LEU A 171 11.57 2.30 -8.81
CA LEU A 171 11.70 3.47 -7.93
C LEU A 171 13.03 3.52 -7.16
N LEU A 172 13.56 2.36 -6.78
CA LEU A 172 14.79 2.24 -5.98
C LEU A 172 16.04 2.06 -6.86
N GLY A 173 15.90 2.05 -8.20
CA GLY A 173 17.00 1.81 -9.12
C GLY A 173 17.63 0.41 -9.01
N ILE A 174 16.89 -0.56 -8.48
CA ILE A 174 17.35 -1.95 -8.34
C ILE A 174 17.28 -2.59 -9.72
N LYS A 175 18.44 -2.85 -10.34
CA LYS A 175 18.49 -3.56 -11.62
C LYS A 175 17.89 -4.96 -11.43
N ALA A 176 16.78 -5.24 -12.10
CA ALA A 176 16.31 -6.61 -12.23
C ALA A 176 17.45 -7.43 -12.85
N ASN A 177 17.89 -8.51 -12.19
CA ASN A 177 18.78 -9.49 -12.81
C ASN A 177 18.05 -10.08 -14.02
N SER A 178 18.23 -9.47 -15.18
CA SER A 178 17.66 -9.84 -16.46
C SER A 178 18.27 -11.17 -16.89
N THR A 179 17.54 -12.26 -16.64
CA THR A 179 17.58 -13.41 -17.53
C THR A 179 16.71 -13.11 -18.74
N ALA A 180 17.21 -12.26 -19.62
CA ALA A 180 16.76 -12.15 -21.01
C ALA A 180 18.02 -12.26 -21.87
N ASN A 181 18.09 -13.32 -22.68
CA ASN A 181 19.20 -13.54 -23.60
C ASN A 181 19.31 -12.33 -24.56
N PRO A 182 20.52 -11.77 -24.75
CA PRO A 182 20.75 -10.76 -25.78
C PRO A 182 20.93 -11.47 -27.12
N THR A 183 19.84 -11.74 -27.81
CA THR A 183 19.87 -12.06 -29.25
C THR A 183 18.68 -11.40 -29.91
N ASP A 184 19.02 -10.55 -30.88
CA ASP A 184 18.23 -10.06 -32.00
C ASP A 184 17.21 -8.94 -31.71
N GLN A 185 17.68 -7.70 -31.80
CA GLN A 185 17.35 -6.77 -32.91
C GLN A 185 18.04 -5.42 -32.69
N GLU A 186 19.11 -5.18 -33.45
CA GLU A 186 19.50 -3.82 -33.85
C GLU A 186 18.39 -3.27 -34.73
N GLY A 187 17.48 -2.53 -34.11
CA GLY A 187 16.53 -1.67 -34.79
C GLY A 187 16.46 -0.39 -33.97
N ASN A 188 16.81 0.74 -34.60
CA ASN A 188 16.55 2.08 -34.08
C ASN A 188 15.13 2.14 -33.53
N GLN A 189 15.00 2.05 -32.21
CA GLN A 189 13.88 2.60 -31.50
C GLN A 189 14.46 3.80 -30.79
N ASP A 190 14.06 4.98 -31.27
CA ASP A 190 14.08 6.19 -30.48
C ASP A 190 13.51 5.81 -29.11
N VAL A 191 14.40 5.62 -28.14
CA VAL A 191 14.01 5.56 -26.74
C VAL A 191 13.36 6.90 -26.53
N ASP A 192 12.06 6.89 -26.29
CA ASP A 192 11.33 8.06 -25.85
C ASP A 192 11.97 8.49 -24.51
N GLU A 193 13.03 9.29 -24.61
CA GLU A 193 13.55 10.16 -23.55
C GLU A 193 12.46 11.21 -23.31
N GLY A 194 11.37 10.75 -22.70
CA GLY A 194 10.09 11.41 -22.72
C GLY A 194 9.34 11.13 -21.45
N ILE A 195 9.51 12.06 -20.50
CA ILE A 195 8.84 12.16 -19.21
C ILE A 195 9.46 11.32 -18.08
N CYS A 196 10.35 11.98 -17.34
CA CYS A 196 10.54 11.74 -15.92
C CYS A 196 9.21 12.03 -15.21
N ILE A 197 8.25 11.09 -15.29
CA ILE A 197 7.06 11.14 -14.45
C ILE A 197 7.59 10.77 -13.07
N THR A 198 7.80 11.77 -12.22
CA THR A 198 7.87 11.55 -10.78
C THR A 198 6.68 10.68 -10.41
N ASP A 199 6.93 9.44 -9.98
CA ASP A 199 5.85 8.54 -9.58
C ASP A 199 5.16 9.13 -8.36
N VAL A 200 3.99 9.72 -8.58
CA VAL A 200 3.16 10.41 -7.60
C VAL A 200 2.75 9.52 -6.42
N PHE A 201 2.91 8.19 -6.55
CA PHE A 201 2.62 7.23 -5.49
C PHE A 201 3.87 6.61 -4.86
N ALA A 202 5.08 7.12 -5.15
CA ALA A 202 6.33 6.50 -4.72
C ALA A 202 6.41 6.29 -3.20
N ASP A 203 6.23 7.34 -2.40
CA ASP A 203 6.26 7.25 -0.93
C ASP A 203 5.15 6.33 -0.41
N LEU A 204 3.94 6.45 -0.96
CA LEU A 204 2.81 5.61 -0.56
C LEU A 204 3.10 4.13 -0.80
N ARG A 205 3.63 3.75 -1.96
CA ARG A 205 4.05 2.37 -2.27
C ARG A 205 5.11 1.91 -1.26
N LYS A 206 6.15 2.70 -0.99
CA LYS A 206 7.22 2.33 -0.04
C LYS A 206 6.69 2.11 1.37
N ARG A 207 5.85 3.01 1.90
CA ARG A 207 5.27 2.87 3.25
C ARG A 207 4.34 1.66 3.35
N ARG A 208 3.40 1.52 2.40
CA ARG A 208 2.46 0.40 2.39
C ARG A 208 3.16 -0.93 2.19
N PHE A 209 4.22 -0.95 1.39
CA PHE A 209 5.05 -2.14 1.22
C PHE A 209 5.64 -2.62 2.54
N LEU A 210 6.21 -1.71 3.33
CA LEU A 210 6.78 -2.04 4.63
C LEU A 210 5.73 -2.57 5.60
N TRP A 211 4.52 -2.01 5.57
CA TRP A 211 3.39 -2.47 6.37
C TRP A 211 2.94 -3.89 6.02
N TYR A 212 2.83 -4.19 4.72
CA TYR A 212 2.29 -5.48 4.26
C TYR A 212 3.37 -6.51 3.93
N TYR A 213 4.64 -6.22 4.23
CA TYR A 213 5.78 -7.10 3.97
C TYR A 213 5.56 -8.52 4.49
N ASP A 214 5.10 -8.65 5.74
CA ASP A 214 4.84 -9.95 6.37
C ASP A 214 3.70 -10.71 5.68
N CYS A 215 2.68 -9.99 5.17
CA CYS A 215 1.60 -10.57 4.38
C CYS A 215 2.12 -11.13 3.05
N TYR A 216 2.97 -10.39 2.32
CA TYR A 216 3.57 -10.90 1.09
C TYR A 216 4.42 -12.14 1.34
N MET A 217 5.19 -12.16 2.45
CA MET A 217 6.00 -13.32 2.84
C MET A 217 5.15 -14.56 3.16
N GLN A 218 3.97 -14.37 3.75
CA GLN A 218 3.01 -15.45 3.96
C GLN A 218 2.44 -15.96 2.63
N SER A 219 2.04 -15.06 1.73
CA SER A 219 1.55 -15.44 0.39
C SER A 219 2.59 -16.20 -0.43
N ILE A 220 3.87 -15.82 -0.33
CA ILE A 220 4.99 -16.55 -0.95
C ILE A 220 5.13 -17.94 -0.34
N THR A 221 5.15 -18.04 0.98
CA THR A 221 5.31 -19.32 1.69
C THR A 221 4.17 -20.28 1.36
N GLN A 222 2.94 -19.75 1.30
CA GLN A 222 1.77 -20.50 0.83
C GLN A 222 1.97 -20.95 -0.62
N GLY A 223 2.38 -20.06 -1.51
CA GLY A 223 2.64 -20.39 -2.91
C GLY A 223 3.73 -21.46 -3.10
N GLU A 224 4.82 -21.39 -2.35
CA GLU A 224 5.88 -22.41 -2.37
C GLU A 224 5.39 -23.81 -1.94
N SER A 225 4.37 -23.87 -1.08
CA SER A 225 3.75 -25.13 -0.66
C SER A 225 2.76 -25.71 -1.68
N GLU A 226 2.20 -24.86 -2.54
CA GLU A 226 1.15 -25.24 -3.49
C GLU A 226 1.70 -25.54 -4.90
N VAL A 227 2.76 -24.84 -5.33
CA VAL A 227 3.30 -24.95 -6.70
C VAL A 227 4.80 -25.17 -6.74
N THR A 228 5.26 -25.93 -7.73
CA THR A 228 6.69 -26.18 -7.95
C THR A 228 7.36 -25.03 -8.70
N ARG A 229 8.62 -24.73 -8.36
CA ARG A 229 9.43 -23.73 -9.05
C ARG A 229 9.53 -24.00 -10.56
N LYS A 230 9.43 -22.95 -11.37
CA LYS A 230 9.42 -22.93 -12.84
C LYS A 230 8.28 -23.71 -13.49
N HIS A 231 7.27 -24.13 -12.74
CA HIS A 231 6.03 -24.65 -13.31
C HIS A 231 5.33 -23.54 -14.10
N LYS A 232 4.91 -23.84 -15.33
CA LYS A 232 4.25 -22.85 -16.21
C LYS A 232 2.85 -22.54 -15.69
N PHE A 233 2.37 -21.34 -15.94
CA PHE A 233 0.98 -21.00 -15.64
C PHE A 233 0.02 -21.82 -16.50
N THR A 234 -1.02 -22.33 -15.88
CA THR A 234 -2.14 -22.94 -16.61
C THR A 234 -2.91 -21.86 -17.34
N ARG A 235 -3.07 -22.06 -18.65
CA ARG A 235 -3.89 -21.19 -19.48
C ARG A 235 -5.36 -21.54 -19.30
N MET A 236 -6.17 -20.56 -18.98
CA MET A 236 -7.61 -20.75 -18.78
C MET A 236 -8.35 -20.83 -20.13
N PRO A 237 -9.50 -21.51 -20.19
CA PRO A 237 -10.27 -21.66 -21.43
C PRO A 237 -10.66 -20.32 -22.10
N PHE A 238 -10.87 -19.27 -21.30
CA PHE A 238 -11.24 -17.93 -21.75
C PHE A 238 -10.05 -17.05 -22.16
N GLU A 239 -8.80 -17.51 -22.01
CA GLU A 239 -7.62 -16.73 -22.38
C GLU A 239 -7.24 -16.96 -23.85
N HIS A 240 -7.26 -15.88 -24.63
CA HIS A 240 -6.92 -15.88 -26.06
C HIS A 240 -5.63 -15.08 -26.31
N PRO A 241 -4.94 -15.27 -27.47
CA PRO A 241 -3.77 -14.49 -27.80
C PRO A 241 -4.04 -12.98 -27.71
N GLY A 242 -3.12 -12.23 -27.10
CA GLY A 242 -3.27 -10.79 -26.85
C GLY A 242 -4.09 -10.42 -25.61
N ASN A 243 -4.68 -11.40 -24.91
CA ASN A 243 -5.34 -11.21 -23.61
C ASN A 243 -5.18 -12.49 -22.77
N SER A 244 -3.92 -12.82 -22.47
CA SER A 244 -3.54 -13.98 -21.66
C SER A 244 -2.62 -13.54 -20.51
N MET A 245 -2.29 -14.48 -19.64
CA MET A 245 -1.28 -14.34 -18.60
C MET A 245 -0.35 -15.55 -18.68
N ASP A 246 0.66 -15.43 -19.54
CA ASP A 246 1.66 -16.47 -19.77
C ASP A 246 2.89 -16.24 -18.89
N GLY A 247 3.46 -17.33 -18.35
CA GLY A 247 4.58 -17.22 -17.42
C GLY A 247 4.85 -18.51 -16.66
N HIS A 248 5.58 -18.39 -15.55
CA HIS A 248 5.88 -19.50 -14.65
C HIS A 248 6.06 -19.02 -13.22
N PHE A 249 5.85 -19.92 -12.27
CA PHE A 249 6.04 -19.65 -10.85
C PHE A 249 7.53 -19.62 -10.48
N ASP A 250 8.01 -18.57 -9.81
CA ASP A 250 9.35 -18.52 -9.20
C ASP A 250 9.31 -17.78 -7.84
N TYR A 251 8.53 -18.34 -6.91
CA TYR A 251 8.41 -17.80 -5.54
C TYR A 251 9.75 -17.61 -4.80
N PRO A 252 10.75 -18.50 -4.91
CA PRO A 252 12.06 -18.26 -4.31
C PRO A 252 12.74 -16.99 -4.84
N LYS A 253 12.59 -16.70 -6.15
CA LYS A 253 13.10 -15.46 -6.74
C LYS A 253 12.30 -14.24 -6.25
N LEU A 254 10.97 -14.35 -6.14
CA LEU A 254 10.14 -13.27 -5.58
C LEU A 254 10.52 -12.96 -4.12
N ARG A 255 10.78 -13.98 -3.31
CA ARG A 255 11.24 -13.85 -1.92
C ARG A 255 12.53 -13.03 -1.84
N SER A 256 13.52 -13.39 -2.65
CA SER A 256 14.80 -12.66 -2.70
C SER A 256 14.61 -11.21 -3.12
N ARG A 257 13.76 -10.94 -4.12
CA ARG A 257 13.50 -9.58 -4.61
C ARG A 257 12.77 -8.73 -3.56
N LEU A 258 11.77 -9.27 -2.88
CA LEU A 258 11.09 -8.57 -1.78
C LEU A 258 12.05 -8.20 -0.65
N ASN A 259 12.95 -9.10 -0.27
CA ASN A 259 13.96 -8.80 0.75
C ASN A 259 14.86 -7.63 0.29
N GLN A 260 15.35 -7.66 -0.96
CA GLN A 260 16.17 -6.57 -1.51
C GLN A 260 15.43 -5.23 -1.51
N VAL A 261 14.16 -5.22 -1.91
CA VAL A 261 13.32 -4.01 -1.88
C VAL A 261 13.15 -3.50 -0.45
N LYS A 262 12.87 -4.39 0.52
CA LYS A 262 12.77 -4.02 1.93
C LYS A 262 14.06 -3.42 2.46
N ASP A 263 15.18 -4.07 2.22
CA ASP A 263 16.49 -3.63 2.70
C ASP A 263 16.85 -2.27 2.10
N ALA A 264 16.55 -2.04 0.81
CA ALA A 264 16.76 -0.77 0.14
C ALA A 264 15.89 0.36 0.72
N ILE A 265 14.61 0.11 1.01
CA ILE A 265 13.74 1.12 1.64
C ILE A 265 14.19 1.42 3.07
N ILE A 266 14.58 0.41 3.85
CA ILE A 266 15.10 0.62 5.21
C ILE A 266 16.42 1.40 5.16
N PHE A 267 17.31 1.08 4.21
CA PHE A 267 18.55 1.81 4.00
C PHE A 267 18.28 3.29 3.68
N GLU A 268 17.41 3.58 2.71
CA GLU A 268 16.97 4.95 2.40
C GLU A 268 16.44 5.69 3.63
N THR A 269 15.64 4.99 4.46
CA THR A 269 15.07 5.56 5.69
C THR A 269 16.14 5.95 6.72
N ASN A 270 17.17 5.14 6.86
CA ASN A 270 18.29 5.43 7.75
C ASN A 270 19.17 6.55 7.20
N ASP A 271 19.34 6.60 5.88
CA ASP A 271 20.13 7.63 5.20
C ASP A 271 19.51 9.03 5.31
N TRP A 272 18.19 9.14 5.46
CA TRP A 272 17.53 10.42 5.73
C TRP A 272 18.11 11.19 6.92
N ALA A 273 18.53 10.50 7.98
CA ALA A 273 19.15 11.16 9.13
C ALA A 273 20.52 11.78 8.76
N VAL A 274 21.28 11.12 7.90
CA VAL A 274 22.60 11.59 7.42
C VAL A 274 22.41 12.78 6.48
N GLN A 275 21.54 12.64 5.48
CA GLN A 275 21.19 13.71 4.53
C GLN A 275 20.62 14.93 5.25
N GLY A 276 19.73 14.70 6.22
CA GLY A 276 19.11 15.74 7.03
C GLY A 276 20.12 16.52 7.86
N LYS A 277 21.11 15.85 8.45
CA LYS A 277 22.19 16.51 9.19
C LYS A 277 23.04 17.40 8.27
N ALA A 278 23.38 16.92 7.07
CA ALA A 278 24.06 17.73 6.07
C ALA A 278 23.22 18.94 5.63
N ALA A 279 21.89 18.79 5.50
CA ALA A 279 20.99 19.89 5.17
C ALA A 279 20.88 20.92 6.31
N GLN A 280 20.95 20.48 7.57
CA GLN A 280 21.00 21.37 8.74
C GLN A 280 22.27 22.23 8.75
N GLU A 281 23.42 21.65 8.42
CA GLU A 281 24.69 22.38 8.30
C GLU A 281 24.65 23.45 7.19
N GLN A 282 23.80 23.24 6.18
CA GLN A 282 23.56 24.19 5.08
C GLN A 282 22.42 25.19 5.39
N GLU A 283 21.98 25.28 6.64
CA GLU A 283 20.88 26.15 7.09
C GLU A 283 19.57 25.96 6.32
N ALA A 284 19.26 24.73 5.90
CA ALA A 284 18.02 24.44 5.18
C ALA A 284 16.79 24.83 6.03
N GLY A 285 15.87 25.60 5.42
CA GLY A 285 14.65 26.07 6.09
C GLY A 285 13.77 24.94 6.66
N ILE A 286 13.85 23.75 6.08
CA ILE A 286 13.14 22.55 6.55
C ILE A 286 13.65 22.12 7.94
N ALA A 287 14.97 22.08 8.14
CA ALA A 287 15.58 21.71 9.43
C ALA A 287 15.15 22.66 10.55
N ALA A 288 15.15 23.96 10.28
CA ALA A 288 14.67 24.98 11.22
C ALA A 288 13.17 24.85 11.51
N ASN A 289 12.35 24.53 10.50
CA ASN A 289 10.92 24.29 10.68
C ASN A 289 10.65 23.07 11.56
N LEU A 290 11.30 21.94 11.28
CA LEU A 290 11.17 20.71 12.07
C LEU A 290 11.62 20.93 13.53
N LYS A 291 12.74 21.62 13.76
CA LYS A 291 13.20 21.96 15.12
C LYS A 291 12.17 22.80 15.87
N ARG A 292 11.59 23.81 15.22
CA ARG A 292 10.50 24.61 15.80
C ARG A 292 9.26 23.79 16.10
N GLN A 293 8.86 22.87 15.20
CA GLN A 293 7.71 21.98 15.44
C GLN A 293 7.98 21.06 16.64
N HIS A 294 9.19 20.49 16.73
CA HIS A 294 9.63 19.69 17.86
C HIS A 294 9.49 20.45 19.19
N GLU A 295 10.05 21.67 19.28
CA GLU A 295 9.98 22.51 20.49
C GLU A 295 8.52 22.77 20.92
N GLN A 296 7.66 23.10 19.97
CA GLN A 296 6.22 23.34 20.23
C GLN A 296 5.51 22.08 20.74
N ILE A 297 5.83 20.91 20.18
CA ILE A 297 5.28 19.63 20.59
C ILE A 297 5.73 19.31 22.03
N VAL A 298 7.03 19.39 22.31
CA VAL A 298 7.59 19.17 23.65
C VAL A 298 6.93 20.09 24.69
N GLU A 299 6.78 21.38 24.37
CA GLU A 299 6.14 22.33 25.29
C GLU A 299 4.67 21.99 25.54
N LYS A 300 3.92 21.57 24.50
CA LYS A 300 2.53 21.12 24.62
C LYS A 300 2.43 19.93 25.59
N TYR A 301 3.23 18.88 25.41
CA TYR A 301 3.15 17.69 26.27
C TYR A 301 3.59 17.98 27.71
N LYS A 302 4.59 18.85 27.92
CA LYS A 302 4.98 19.32 29.25
C LYS A 302 3.86 20.10 29.95
N LYS A 303 3.18 21.03 29.26
CA LYS A 303 2.10 21.84 29.82
C LYS A 303 0.88 21.02 30.24
N HIS A 304 0.55 19.96 29.50
CA HIS A 304 -0.61 19.12 29.80
C HIS A 304 -0.39 18.14 30.96
N LYS A 305 0.81 18.11 31.58
CA LYS A 305 1.21 17.08 32.57
C LYS A 305 0.97 15.65 32.06
N ASN A 306 1.02 15.45 30.74
CA ASN A 306 0.94 14.14 30.13
C ASN A 306 2.31 13.47 30.28
N PHE A 307 2.57 12.87 31.45
CA PHE A 307 3.77 12.07 31.73
C PHE A 307 3.87 10.79 30.88
N THR A 308 2.91 10.57 30.00
CA THR A 308 2.77 9.38 29.15
C THR A 308 3.68 9.43 27.93
N VAL A 309 4.24 10.59 27.59
CA VAL A 309 5.06 10.78 26.40
C VAL A 309 6.27 11.64 26.74
N ASP A 310 7.46 11.11 26.49
CA ASP A 310 8.70 11.87 26.43
C ASP A 310 9.22 11.96 25.00
N PHE A 311 9.84 13.09 24.64
CA PHE A 311 10.14 13.42 23.25
C PHE A 311 11.48 14.15 23.14
N ASN A 312 12.41 13.55 22.39
CA ASN A 312 13.78 14.05 22.24
C ASN A 312 14.24 13.93 20.77
N MET A 313 15.18 14.78 20.35
CA MET A 313 15.92 14.59 19.10
C MET A 313 17.15 13.72 19.38
N VAL A 314 17.43 12.76 18.49
CA VAL A 314 18.65 11.96 18.57
C VAL A 314 19.82 12.80 18.06
N ASP A 315 20.85 13.01 18.87
CA ASP A 315 22.05 13.79 18.53
C ASP A 315 21.79 15.22 18.02
N ASP A 316 20.74 15.89 18.52
CA ASP A 316 20.24 17.21 18.04
C ASP A 316 19.96 17.25 16.52
N ASN A 317 19.64 16.09 15.93
CA ASN A 317 19.26 15.97 14.53
C ASN A 317 17.74 16.19 14.36
N PRO A 318 17.30 17.24 13.65
CA PRO A 318 15.89 17.53 13.45
C PRO A 318 15.18 16.51 12.54
N PHE A 319 15.91 15.59 11.91
CA PHE A 319 15.35 14.55 11.03
C PHE A 319 15.24 13.16 11.68
N LEU A 320 15.69 13.03 12.94
CA LEU A 320 15.59 11.78 13.70
C LEU A 320 15.07 12.05 15.10
N TRP A 321 13.81 11.69 15.34
CA TRP A 321 13.16 11.92 16.62
C TRP A 321 12.98 10.61 17.39
N GLN A 322 13.13 10.69 18.71
CA GLN A 322 12.90 9.63 19.66
C GLN A 322 11.68 9.98 20.51
N LEU A 323 10.66 9.16 20.41
CA LEU A 323 9.44 9.20 21.21
C LEU A 323 9.48 8.04 22.21
N THR A 324 9.41 8.34 23.49
CA THR A 324 9.24 7.33 24.55
C THR A 324 7.81 7.39 25.03
N TYR A 325 7.05 6.33 24.76
CA TYR A 325 5.67 6.21 25.21
C TYR A 325 5.59 5.33 26.47
N PHE A 326 5.07 5.91 27.55
CA PHE A 326 4.78 5.22 28.80
C PHE A 326 3.32 4.77 28.78
N GLY A 327 3.11 3.46 28.83
CA GLY A 327 1.77 2.88 28.79
C GLY A 327 0.89 3.39 29.94
N ARG A 328 -0.33 3.81 29.61
CA ARG A 328 -1.24 4.41 30.58
C ARG A 328 -1.76 3.39 31.58
N PRO A 329 -1.99 3.80 32.84
CA PRO A 329 -2.67 2.98 33.84
C PRO A 329 -4.01 2.48 33.32
N MET A 330 -4.37 1.24 33.66
CA MET A 330 -5.64 0.61 33.26
C MET A 330 -5.82 0.38 31.75
N THR A 331 -4.74 0.39 30.97
CA THR A 331 -4.75 0.00 29.55
C THR A 331 -4.05 -1.33 29.33
N HIS A 332 -4.13 -1.88 28.11
CA HIS A 332 -3.40 -3.09 27.74
C HIS A 332 -1.88 -2.92 27.69
N LEU A 333 -1.40 -1.66 27.68
CA LEU A 333 0.01 -1.30 27.65
C LEU A 333 0.55 -0.85 29.02
N ASP A 334 -0.27 -0.93 30.07
CA ASP A 334 0.07 -0.47 31.42
C ASP A 334 1.41 -1.04 31.92
N GLY A 335 2.29 -0.16 32.41
CA GLY A 335 3.63 -0.48 32.88
C GLY A 335 4.71 -0.63 31.79
N GLY A 336 4.35 -0.57 30.51
CA GLY A 336 5.30 -0.67 29.40
C GLY A 336 6.01 0.65 29.09
N ILE A 337 7.25 0.54 28.61
CA ILE A 337 8.05 1.66 28.10
C ILE A 337 8.42 1.37 26.66
N PHE A 338 7.88 2.15 25.72
CA PHE A 338 8.03 1.90 24.29
C PHE A 338 8.85 3.00 23.64
N ASN A 339 10.04 2.63 23.19
CA ASN A 339 10.95 3.47 22.43
C ASN A 339 10.54 3.43 20.95
N ILE A 340 10.28 4.60 20.39
CA ILE A 340 9.78 4.77 19.03
C ILE A 340 10.68 5.77 18.31
N LYS A 341 11.31 5.32 17.21
CA LYS A 341 12.07 6.20 16.30
C LYS A 341 11.20 6.69 15.17
N ILE A 342 11.28 7.98 14.90
CA ILE A 342 10.60 8.65 13.79
C ILE A 342 11.67 9.21 12.87
N HIS A 343 11.79 8.61 11.69
CA HIS A 343 12.68 9.06 10.63
C HIS A 343 11.93 10.02 9.71
N LEU A 344 12.50 11.20 9.50
CA LEU A 344 11.91 12.28 8.69
C LEU A 344 12.74 12.47 7.42
N SER A 345 12.07 12.48 6.27
CA SER A 345 12.72 12.76 5.00
C SER A 345 13.14 14.23 4.90
N PRO A 346 14.30 14.54 4.30
CA PRO A 346 14.62 15.88 3.84
C PRO A 346 13.59 16.50 2.90
N SER A 347 12.78 15.67 2.23
CA SER A 347 11.70 16.07 1.32
C SER A 347 10.33 16.19 2.00
N PHE A 348 10.25 16.12 3.34
CA PHE A 348 8.98 16.28 4.06
C PHE A 348 8.30 17.62 3.73
N PRO A 349 6.99 17.65 3.40
CA PRO A 349 5.99 16.59 3.60
C PRO A 349 5.70 15.68 2.41
N GLU A 350 6.43 15.77 1.29
CA GLU A 350 6.20 14.89 0.13
C GLU A 350 6.43 13.43 0.49
N ASP A 351 7.55 13.16 1.17
CA ASP A 351 7.81 11.88 1.82
C ASP A 351 7.34 11.93 3.27
N GLN A 352 6.48 11.00 3.64
CA GLN A 352 5.91 10.94 4.98
C GLN A 352 6.88 10.26 5.96
N PRO A 353 6.80 10.57 7.27
CA PRO A 353 7.67 9.98 8.28
C PRO A 353 7.54 8.45 8.32
N ARG A 354 8.66 7.78 8.60
CA ARG A 354 8.72 6.33 8.83
C ARG A 354 8.98 6.06 10.31
N VAL A 355 8.07 5.29 10.92
CA VAL A 355 8.01 5.13 12.38
C VAL A 355 8.31 3.67 12.75
N PHE A 356 9.33 3.50 13.60
CA PHE A 356 9.79 2.21 14.10
C PHE A 356 9.60 2.15 15.60
N VAL A 357 8.81 1.19 16.08
CA VAL A 357 8.78 0.77 17.48
C VAL A 357 10.00 -0.13 17.70
N GLU A 358 11.01 0.39 18.39
CA GLU A 358 12.24 -0.34 18.68
C GLU A 358 12.05 -1.34 19.82
N SER A 359 11.21 -0.98 20.80
CA SER A 359 10.84 -1.88 21.88
C SER A 359 10.01 -3.05 21.33
N PRO A 360 10.25 -4.30 21.79
CA PRO A 360 9.43 -5.44 21.40
C PRO A 360 7.96 -5.20 21.74
N LEU A 361 7.07 -5.23 20.74
CA LEU A 361 5.64 -5.03 20.93
C LEU A 361 4.83 -5.98 20.05
N PHE A 362 4.08 -6.89 20.68
CA PHE A 362 3.19 -7.82 19.97
C PHE A 362 1.83 -7.17 19.74
N HIS A 363 1.69 -6.43 18.63
CA HIS A 363 0.51 -5.63 18.35
C HIS A 363 0.09 -5.72 16.88
N TYR A 364 -1.21 -5.74 16.59
CA TYR A 364 -1.72 -5.94 15.22
C TYR A 364 -1.36 -4.79 14.25
N ARG A 365 -1.11 -3.58 14.77
CA ARG A 365 -0.64 -2.39 14.01
C ARG A 365 0.88 -2.24 13.94
N VAL A 366 1.67 -3.15 14.53
CA VAL A 366 3.14 -3.07 14.54
C VAL A 366 3.68 -4.29 13.81
N ALA A 367 4.25 -4.08 12.62
CA ALA A 367 4.83 -5.15 11.81
C ALA A 367 5.97 -5.85 12.56
N LYS A 368 6.34 -7.08 12.17
CA LYS A 368 7.40 -7.83 12.87
C LYS A 368 8.76 -7.14 12.91
N CYS A 369 9.01 -6.25 11.95
CA CYS A 369 10.20 -5.42 11.89
C CYS A 369 10.10 -4.10 12.67
N GLY A 370 9.06 -3.93 13.50
CA GLY A 370 8.84 -2.74 14.34
C GLY A 370 8.08 -1.62 13.66
N ILE A 371 7.78 -1.71 12.36
CA ILE A 371 7.14 -0.61 11.62
C ILE A 371 5.70 -0.41 12.07
N LEU A 372 5.36 0.82 12.46
CA LEU A 372 4.03 1.18 12.94
C LEU A 372 3.10 1.59 11.78
N CYS A 373 1.90 1.03 11.78
CA CYS A 373 0.79 1.41 10.92
C CYS A 373 -0.09 2.47 11.60
N TYR A 374 0.02 3.72 11.15
CA TYR A 374 -0.70 4.87 11.71
C TYR A 374 -1.17 5.84 10.62
N PHE A 375 -2.13 6.71 10.97
CA PHE A 375 -2.81 7.60 10.03
C PHE A 375 -2.93 9.01 10.61
N PRO A 376 -2.09 9.96 10.18
CA PRO A 376 -2.19 11.34 10.64
C PRO A 376 -3.44 12.01 10.05
N ALA A 377 -4.07 12.90 10.81
CA ALA A 377 -5.18 13.72 10.30
C ALA A 377 -4.72 14.70 9.20
N ARG A 378 -3.45 15.13 9.27
CA ARG A 378 -2.77 15.97 8.30
C ARG A 378 -1.34 15.48 8.12
N THR A 379 -0.92 15.38 6.87
CA THR A 379 0.37 14.82 6.44
C THR A 379 1.50 15.85 6.47
N ASP A 380 1.18 17.14 6.60
CA ASP A 380 2.13 18.26 6.58
C ASP A 380 2.50 18.78 7.99
N ASP A 381 1.88 18.24 9.04
CA ASP A 381 2.05 18.68 10.42
C ASP A 381 2.53 17.54 11.33
N MET A 382 3.75 17.64 11.86
CA MET A 382 4.31 16.61 12.73
C MET A 382 3.52 16.39 14.01
N ARG A 383 2.76 17.38 14.47
CA ARG A 383 1.87 17.19 15.62
C ARG A 383 0.79 16.16 15.33
N CYS A 384 0.19 16.22 14.14
CA CYS A 384 -0.81 15.26 13.71
C CYS A 384 -0.22 13.85 13.56
N HIS A 385 1.07 13.74 13.18
CA HIS A 385 1.77 12.45 13.19
C HIS A 385 1.96 11.91 14.61
N VAL A 386 2.46 12.72 15.54
CA VAL A 386 2.68 12.28 16.93
C VAL A 386 1.36 11.89 17.60
N ASP A 387 0.31 12.69 17.45
CA ASP A 387 -1.02 12.38 17.99
C ASP A 387 -1.55 11.05 17.39
N ALA A 388 -1.35 10.80 16.10
CA ALA A 388 -1.75 9.55 15.44
C ALA A 388 -0.90 8.33 15.80
N ILE A 389 0.40 8.50 16.08
CA ILE A 389 1.28 7.43 16.57
C ILE A 389 0.78 6.93 17.93
N VAL A 390 0.48 7.87 18.84
CA VAL A 390 -0.06 7.53 20.17
C VAL A 390 -1.44 6.87 20.04
N ALA A 391 -2.33 7.45 19.22
CA ALA A 391 -3.66 6.88 18.98
C ALA A 391 -3.60 5.46 18.39
N ALA A 392 -2.66 5.19 17.48
CA ALA A 392 -2.49 3.87 16.87
C ALA A 392 -2.07 2.76 17.87
N LEU A 393 -1.50 3.13 19.02
CA LEU A 393 -1.15 2.19 20.10
C LEU A 393 -2.26 2.05 21.15
N GLU A 394 -3.05 3.09 21.35
CA GLU A 394 -4.06 3.15 22.43
C GLU A 394 -5.48 2.73 21.99
N GLU A 395 -5.87 3.03 20.75
CA GLU A 395 -7.27 2.86 20.31
C GLU A 395 -7.57 1.47 19.75
N GLU A 396 -8.62 0.85 20.29
CA GLU A 396 -9.31 -0.26 19.64
C GLU A 396 -10.21 0.31 18.54
N SER A 397 -9.67 0.41 17.32
CA SER A 397 -10.45 0.78 16.14
C SER A 397 -11.42 -0.36 15.74
N PRO A 398 -12.52 -0.07 15.02
CA PRO A 398 -13.31 -1.12 14.39
C PRO A 398 -12.44 -2.00 13.50
N TYR A 399 -12.87 -3.25 13.29
CA TYR A 399 -12.14 -4.20 12.45
C TYR A 399 -11.88 -3.62 11.06
N ASP A 400 -10.60 -3.40 10.76
CA ASP A 400 -10.14 -3.03 9.42
C ASP A 400 -8.92 -3.91 9.06
N PRO A 401 -9.07 -4.87 8.13
CA PRO A 401 -7.99 -5.76 7.72
C PRO A 401 -6.81 -5.03 7.07
N ARG A 402 -6.99 -3.79 6.61
CA ARG A 402 -5.92 -2.96 6.02
C ARG A 402 -4.97 -2.40 7.08
N THR A 403 -5.36 -2.40 8.35
CA THR A 403 -4.52 -1.97 9.49
C THR A 403 -3.78 -3.13 10.15
N ASN A 404 -4.09 -4.37 9.75
CA ASN A 404 -3.52 -5.60 10.25
C ASN A 404 -2.18 -5.90 9.58
N VAL A 405 -1.11 -5.28 10.09
CA VAL A 405 0.26 -5.43 9.56
C VAL A 405 1.06 -6.55 10.21
N HIS A 406 0.55 -7.13 11.31
CA HIS A 406 1.14 -8.29 11.97
C HIS A 406 0.17 -9.48 11.95
N PRO A 407 0.20 -10.33 10.90
CA PRO A 407 -0.85 -11.33 10.65
C PRO A 407 -1.11 -12.28 11.82
N GLU A 408 -0.07 -12.72 12.55
CA GLU A 408 -0.21 -13.60 13.72
C GLU A 408 -0.92 -12.90 14.89
N ALA A 409 -0.67 -11.61 15.07
CA ALA A 409 -1.28 -10.83 16.15
C ALA A 409 -2.72 -10.50 15.78
N SER A 410 -2.96 -10.10 14.53
CA SER A 410 -4.29 -9.85 13.97
C SER A 410 -5.19 -11.07 14.06
N LYS A 411 -4.68 -12.26 13.71
CA LYS A 411 -5.44 -13.52 13.83
C LYS A 411 -5.86 -13.80 15.27
N LEU A 412 -4.96 -13.56 16.23
CA LEU A 412 -5.27 -13.78 17.64
C LEU A 412 -6.23 -12.73 18.22
N PHE A 413 -6.04 -11.46 17.85
CA PHE A 413 -6.84 -10.34 18.34
C PHE A 413 -8.30 -10.39 17.82
N TRP A 414 -8.46 -10.68 16.53
CA TRP A 414 -9.78 -10.75 15.89
C TRP A 414 -10.42 -12.15 15.91
N GLY A 415 -9.71 -13.14 16.48
CA GLY A 415 -10.16 -14.52 16.58
C GLY A 415 -11.17 -14.78 17.70
N SER A 416 -11.22 -16.05 18.14
CA SER A 416 -12.12 -16.52 19.19
C SER A 416 -11.79 -15.91 20.56
N PRO A 417 -12.68 -16.03 21.57
CA PRO A 417 -12.37 -15.58 22.94
C PRO A 417 -11.10 -16.19 23.53
N ASP A 418 -10.74 -17.41 23.14
CA ASP A 418 -9.50 -18.05 23.60
C ASP A 418 -8.28 -17.52 22.85
N ASP A 419 -8.40 -17.21 21.57
CA ASP A 419 -7.35 -16.52 20.81
C ASP A 419 -7.05 -15.14 21.39
N ARG A 420 -8.09 -14.39 21.78
CA ARG A 420 -7.94 -13.09 22.46
C ARG A 420 -7.23 -13.22 23.81
N LYS A 421 -7.48 -14.29 24.56
CA LYS A 421 -6.70 -14.57 25.79
C LYS A 421 -5.23 -14.82 25.47
N GLN A 422 -4.93 -15.54 24.39
CA GLN A 422 -3.56 -15.77 23.95
C GLN A 422 -2.88 -14.46 23.49
N TYR A 423 -3.58 -13.63 22.71
CA TYR A 423 -3.12 -12.30 22.32
C TYR A 423 -2.75 -11.48 23.55
N ASN A 424 -3.66 -11.35 24.52
CA ASN A 424 -3.44 -10.57 25.73
C ASN A 424 -2.26 -11.09 26.58
N ARG A 425 -2.02 -12.42 26.59
CA ARG A 425 -0.84 -13.00 27.24
C ARG A 425 0.46 -12.63 26.51
N GLN A 426 0.47 -12.68 25.18
CA GLN A 426 1.64 -12.31 24.38
C GLN A 426 1.93 -10.81 24.44
N LEU A 427 0.88 -9.98 24.39
CA LEU A 427 0.97 -8.54 24.55
C LEU A 427 1.59 -8.20 25.90
N ARG A 428 1.07 -8.73 27.02
CA ARG A 428 1.65 -8.52 28.36
C ARG A 428 3.13 -8.90 28.45
N ARG A 429 3.51 -10.05 27.88
CA ARG A 429 4.94 -10.45 27.80
C ARG A 429 5.80 -9.49 26.98
N SER A 430 5.22 -8.80 25.99
CA SER A 430 5.93 -7.76 25.24
C SER A 430 6.03 -6.45 26.04
N VAL A 431 4.99 -6.10 26.81
CA VAL A 431 5.00 -4.96 27.75
C VAL A 431 6.08 -5.15 28.84
N GLU A 432 6.17 -6.34 29.43
CA GLU A 432 7.20 -6.65 30.44
C GLU A 432 8.62 -6.52 29.84
N ARG A 433 8.84 -7.11 28.66
CA ARG A 433 10.12 -7.02 27.96
C ARG A 433 10.47 -5.60 27.50
N SER A 434 9.49 -4.79 27.12
CA SER A 434 9.73 -3.41 26.71
C SER A 434 10.24 -2.57 27.88
N ALA A 435 9.69 -2.79 29.08
CA ALA A 435 10.19 -2.17 30.30
C ALA A 435 11.62 -2.63 30.64
N GLU A 436 11.92 -3.94 30.55
CA GLU A 436 13.28 -4.48 30.79
C GLU A 436 14.32 -3.85 29.85
N CYS A 437 14.05 -3.80 28.55
CA CYS A 437 14.95 -3.24 27.54
C CYS A 437 15.17 -1.73 27.69
N ALA A 438 14.30 -1.01 28.40
CA ALA A 438 14.46 0.42 28.61
C ALA A 438 15.48 0.76 29.71
N TYR A 439 15.88 -0.22 30.54
CA TYR A 439 16.85 -0.07 31.61
C TYR A 439 18.23 -0.65 31.29
N GLU A 440 18.37 -1.32 30.13
CA GLU A 440 19.65 -1.78 29.55
C GLU A 440 20.18 -0.74 28.56
#